data_AF-A8F8Q6-F1
#
_entry.id   AF-A8F8Q6-F1
#
_cell.length_a   1.000
_cell.length_b   1.000
_cell.length_c   1.000
_cell.angle_alpha   90.00
_cell.angle_beta   90.00
_cell.angle_gamma   90.00
#
_symmetry.space_group_name_H-M   'P 1'
#
loop_
_entity.id
_entity.type
_entity.pdbx_description
1 polymer ?
#
loop_
_entity_poly.entity_id
_entity_poly.type
_entity_poly.pdbx_seq_one_letter_code
_entity_poly.pdbx_strand_id
1 'polypeptide(L)'
;MNVLSAGLENPILGYKLDPGEPGLSHSAPASRSILRVVSQEISNWLAFEREAAKNGGIIIHGGINLDLRRKGSFLAAVAGKTTAWIYYPNGEKVQDNSNEYKDQLRKQIRELENKLEAAINSHEKEKIEQQLNFLKLMLNMPAKLIEDLLKPFGIFLDVFA
;
A
#
# COMPACT_ATOMS: atom_id res chain seq x y z
N MET A 1 -26.47 20.47 -31.70
CA MET A 1 -26.11 19.76 -30.46
C MET A 1 -25.17 18.63 -30.83
N ASN A 2 -23.89 18.73 -30.47
CA ASN A 2 -22.88 17.74 -30.80
C ASN A 2 -22.57 16.95 -29.53
N VAL A 3 -22.92 15.67 -29.51
CA VAL A 3 -22.72 14.78 -28.36
C VAL A 3 -21.72 13.72 -28.80
N LEU A 4 -20.42 14.04 -28.78
CA LEU A 4 -19.35 13.08 -29.09
C LEU A 4 -18.15 13.27 -28.15
N SER A 5 -17.77 12.13 -27.55
CA SER A 5 -16.61 11.80 -26.71
C SER A 5 -16.43 12.53 -25.38
N ALA A 6 -17.14 12.09 -24.35
CA ALA A 6 -16.59 12.09 -22.99
C ALA A 6 -15.41 11.11 -22.96
N GLY A 7 -14.22 11.59 -23.35
CA GLY A 7 -12.99 10.81 -23.29
C GLY A 7 -12.72 10.36 -21.85
N LEU A 8 -12.19 9.15 -21.68
CA LEU A 8 -11.68 8.67 -20.40
C LEU A 8 -10.52 9.58 -19.95
N GLU A 9 -10.83 10.61 -19.16
CA GLU A 9 -9.81 11.52 -18.64
C GLU A 9 -9.09 10.87 -17.45
N ASN A 10 -7.78 10.64 -17.63
CA ASN A 10 -6.84 10.16 -16.61
C ASN A 10 -5.86 11.29 -16.23
N PRO A 11 -6.29 12.29 -15.44
CA PRO A 11 -5.47 13.44 -15.14
C PRO A 11 -4.24 13.07 -14.30
N ILE A 12 -3.16 13.82 -14.48
CA ILE A 12 -1.95 13.72 -13.66
C ILE A 12 -2.23 14.41 -12.31
N LEU A 13 -1.97 13.72 -11.22
CA LEU A 13 -2.14 14.22 -9.85
C LEU A 13 -0.79 14.60 -9.26
N GLY A 14 -0.67 15.84 -8.77
CA GLY A 14 0.43 16.27 -7.90
C GLY A 14 0.09 15.96 -6.45
N TYR A 15 1.04 15.37 -5.73
CA TYR A 15 0.91 15.06 -4.31
C TYR A 15 1.54 16.17 -3.49
N LYS A 16 0.84 16.66 -2.46
CA LYS A 16 1.40 17.64 -1.53
C LYS A 16 2.31 16.91 -0.55
N LEU A 17 3.49 17.46 -0.30
CA LEU A 17 4.40 16.98 0.73
C LEU A 17 3.86 17.39 2.09
N ASP A 18 3.68 16.43 3.01
CA ASP A 18 3.51 16.77 4.41
C ASP A 18 4.88 17.24 4.98
N PRO A 19 4.91 18.32 5.79
CA PRO A 19 6.16 18.82 6.36
C PRO A 19 6.87 17.75 7.20
N GLY A 20 8.12 17.43 6.86
CA GLY A 20 8.94 16.45 7.57
C GLY A 20 8.99 15.05 6.96
N GLU A 21 8.21 14.77 5.91
CA GLU A 21 8.30 13.50 5.18
C GLU A 21 9.18 13.63 3.91
N PRO A 22 9.96 12.59 3.55
CA PRO A 22 10.53 12.48 2.20
C PRO A 22 9.39 12.15 1.23
N GLY A 23 8.52 13.13 0.97
CA GLY A 23 7.23 12.88 0.34
C GLY A 23 7.29 12.49 -1.14
N LEU A 24 6.11 12.36 -1.74
CA LEU A 24 5.93 11.98 -3.14
C LEU A 24 6.32 13.13 -4.09
N SER A 25 7.60 13.21 -4.43
CA SER A 25 8.17 14.22 -5.35
C SER A 25 7.63 14.15 -6.79
N HIS A 26 6.93 13.07 -7.17
CA HIS A 26 6.50 12.83 -8.53
C HIS A 26 5.02 12.57 -8.63
N SER A 27 4.39 13.36 -9.50
CA SER A 27 3.01 13.20 -9.91
C SER A 27 2.75 11.82 -10.52
N ALA A 28 1.53 11.33 -10.42
CA ALA A 28 1.13 10.10 -11.11
C ALA A 28 -0.25 10.27 -11.76
N PRO A 29 -0.53 9.56 -12.86
CA PRO A 29 -1.87 9.49 -13.41
C PRO A 29 -2.87 9.03 -12.33
N ALA A 30 -4.10 9.55 -12.37
CA ALA A 30 -5.16 9.21 -11.44
C ALA A 30 -5.36 7.69 -11.29
N SER A 31 -5.22 6.93 -12.39
CA SER A 31 -5.31 5.46 -12.39
C SER A 31 -4.22 4.75 -11.57
N ARG A 32 -3.07 5.37 -11.33
CA ARG A 32 -1.94 4.80 -10.54
C ARG A 32 -1.79 5.42 -9.16
N SER A 33 -2.64 6.39 -8.85
CA SER A 33 -2.49 7.23 -7.66
C SER A 33 -2.60 6.45 -6.35
N ILE A 34 -3.52 5.49 -6.26
CA ILE A 34 -3.72 4.68 -5.06
C ILE A 34 -2.44 3.91 -4.72
N LEU A 35 -1.88 3.16 -5.68
CA LEU A 35 -0.64 2.41 -5.46
C LEU A 35 0.53 3.34 -5.11
N ARG A 36 0.61 4.50 -5.76
CA ARG A 36 1.65 5.51 -5.50
C ARG A 36 1.58 6.00 -4.05
N VAL A 37 0.40 6.45 -3.61
CA VAL A 37 0.20 6.97 -2.25
C VAL A 37 0.43 5.87 -1.22
N VAL A 38 -0.18 4.70 -1.39
CA VAL A 38 -0.01 3.57 -0.48
C VAL A 38 1.47 3.17 -0.35
N SER A 39 2.24 3.14 -1.43
CA SER A 39 3.67 2.80 -1.35
C SER A 39 4.47 3.78 -0.49
N GLN A 40 4.12 5.07 -0.55
CA GLN A 40 4.71 6.08 0.33
C GLN A 40 4.33 5.84 1.78
N GLU A 41 3.03 5.70 2.05
CA GLU A 41 2.53 5.53 3.42
C GLU A 41 3.10 4.27 4.09
N ILE A 42 3.30 3.19 3.31
CA ILE A 42 4.01 1.98 3.77
C ILE A 42 5.46 2.28 4.10
N SER A 43 6.15 3.08 3.28
CA SER A 43 7.54 3.46 3.53
C SER A 43 7.67 4.27 4.83
N ASN A 44 6.70 5.16 5.09
CA ASN A 44 6.59 5.91 6.34
C ASN A 44 6.34 4.96 7.54
N TRP A 45 5.44 3.98 7.39
CA TRP A 45 5.17 3.00 8.46
C TRP A 45 6.42 2.20 8.84
N LEU A 46 7.15 1.69 7.83
CA LEU A 46 8.39 0.95 8.06
C LEU A 46 9.47 1.83 8.69
N ALA A 47 9.46 3.14 8.43
CA ALA A 47 10.34 4.08 9.12
C ALA A 47 9.99 4.20 10.61
N PHE A 48 8.70 4.31 10.95
CA PHE A 48 8.24 4.30 12.34
C PHE A 48 8.62 3.00 13.05
N GLU A 49 8.48 1.85 12.39
CA GLU A 49 8.84 0.55 12.97
C GLU A 49 10.35 0.46 13.25
N ARG A 50 11.18 0.90 12.29
CA ARG A 50 12.64 0.97 12.46
C ARG A 50 13.05 1.92 13.58
N GLU A 51 12.41 3.08 13.69
CA GLU A 51 12.66 4.06 14.74
C GLU A 51 12.24 3.55 16.12
N ALA A 52 11.03 2.97 16.22
CA ALA A 52 10.54 2.34 17.43
C ALA A 52 11.52 1.25 17.89
N ALA A 53 11.86 0.30 17.01
CA ALA A 53 12.75 -0.80 17.32
C ALA A 53 14.15 -0.33 17.75
N LYS A 54 14.71 0.69 17.07
CA LYS A 54 16.01 1.29 17.43
C LYS A 54 16.01 1.85 18.85
N ASN A 55 14.89 2.40 19.29
CA ASN A 55 14.71 3.01 20.60
C ASN A 55 14.09 2.05 21.62
N GLY A 56 13.98 0.75 21.32
CA GLY A 56 13.43 -0.27 22.22
C GLY A 56 11.90 -0.23 22.37
N GLY A 57 11.20 0.45 21.46
CA GLY A 57 9.75 0.55 21.42
C GLY A 57 9.12 -0.39 20.40
N ILE A 58 7.81 -0.53 20.51
CA ILE A 58 6.94 -1.33 19.63
C ILE A 58 5.74 -0.49 19.21
N ILE A 59 5.30 -0.64 17.96
CA ILE A 59 4.04 -0.02 17.52
C ILE A 59 2.87 -0.86 18.05
N ILE A 60 2.01 -0.26 18.87
CA ILE A 60 0.85 -0.94 19.47
C ILE A 60 -0.46 -0.65 18.73
N HIS A 61 -0.52 0.49 18.04
CA HIS A 61 -1.68 0.94 17.29
C HIS A 61 -1.26 1.91 16.19
N GLY A 62 -2.11 2.12 15.19
CA GLY A 62 -1.82 2.97 14.05
C GLY A 62 -2.43 2.44 12.77
N GLY A 63 -2.20 3.14 11.67
CA GLY A 63 -2.67 2.73 10.36
C GLY A 63 -2.36 3.75 9.27
N ILE A 64 -2.70 3.37 8.04
CA ILE A 64 -2.59 4.18 6.83
C ILE A 64 -3.98 4.60 6.39
N ASN A 65 -4.21 5.90 6.23
CA ASN A 65 -5.46 6.45 5.73
C ASN A 65 -5.23 7.12 4.38
N LEU A 66 -6.15 6.93 3.42
CA LEU A 66 -6.06 7.54 2.09
C LEU A 66 -7.19 8.56 1.90
N ASP A 67 -6.86 9.76 1.40
CA ASP A 67 -7.86 10.72 0.90
C ASP A 67 -8.18 10.34 -0.55
N LEU A 68 -9.31 9.66 -0.74
CA LEU A 68 -9.80 9.23 -2.05
C LEU A 68 -10.75 10.27 -2.63
N ARG A 69 -10.48 10.71 -3.87
CA ARG A 69 -11.33 11.65 -4.61
C ARG A 69 -11.53 11.21 -6.04
N ARG A 70 -12.69 11.57 -6.60
CA ARG A 70 -12.95 11.39 -8.03
C ARG A 70 -12.12 12.40 -8.83
N LYS A 71 -11.32 11.92 -9.77
CA LYS A 71 -10.46 12.73 -10.64
C LYS A 71 -10.61 12.26 -12.09
N GLY A 72 -11.26 13.08 -12.91
CA GLY A 72 -11.73 12.65 -14.22
C GLY A 72 -12.64 11.44 -14.08
N SER A 73 -12.28 10.35 -14.76
CA SER A 73 -13.03 9.08 -14.73
C SER A 73 -12.58 8.10 -13.65
N PHE A 74 -11.58 8.44 -12.84
CA PHE A 74 -10.94 7.52 -11.89
C PHE A 74 -11.22 7.91 -10.43
N LEU A 75 -11.37 6.89 -9.57
CA LEU A 75 -11.20 7.07 -8.13
C LEU A 75 -9.70 7.09 -7.84
N ALA A 76 -9.23 8.15 -7.18
CA ALA A 76 -7.80 8.40 -7.01
C ALA A 76 -7.45 8.79 -5.58
N ALA A 77 -6.32 8.30 -5.07
CA ALA A 77 -5.76 8.79 -3.82
C ALA A 77 -5.05 10.12 -4.10
N VAL A 78 -5.42 11.19 -3.41
CA VAL A 78 -4.79 12.52 -3.55
C VAL A 78 -3.82 12.84 -2.42
N ALA A 79 -3.97 12.15 -1.28
CA ALA A 79 -3.09 12.22 -0.13
C ALA A 79 -3.20 10.92 0.67
N GLY A 80 -2.20 10.69 1.52
CA GLY A 80 -2.15 9.61 2.49
C GLY A 80 -1.75 10.15 3.85
N LYS A 81 -2.03 9.38 4.90
CA LYS A 81 -1.53 9.66 6.24
C LYS A 81 -1.23 8.37 6.99
N THR A 82 0.03 8.17 7.33
CA THR A 82 0.46 7.14 8.26
C THR A 82 0.46 7.65 9.70
N THR A 83 -0.08 6.87 10.62
CA THR A 83 -0.06 7.16 12.06
C THR A 83 0.44 5.95 12.83
N ALA A 84 1.28 6.14 13.84
CA ALA A 84 1.76 5.07 14.71
C ALA A 84 1.81 5.53 16.17
N TRP A 85 1.29 4.69 17.07
CA TRP A 85 1.39 4.81 18.51
C TRP A 85 2.46 3.84 19.00
N ILE A 86 3.56 4.37 19.52
CA ILE A 86 4.72 3.58 19.95
C ILE A 86 4.74 3.48 21.47
N TYR A 87 4.83 2.26 21.97
CA TYR A 87 5.04 1.96 23.38
C TYR A 87 6.50 1.55 23.61
N TYR A 88 7.13 2.10 24.65
CA TYR A 88 8.49 1.77 25.04
C TYR A 88 8.47 0.92 26.32
N PRO A 89 8.48 -0.43 26.22
CA PRO A 89 8.50 -1.29 27.39
C PRO A 89 9.84 -1.21 28.11
N ASN A 90 9.80 -1.10 29.43
CA ASN A 90 10.95 -1.37 30.28
C ASN A 90 11.14 -2.89 30.40
N GLY A 91 11.76 -3.52 29.40
CA GLY A 91 12.41 -4.83 29.57
C GLY A 91 11.77 -6.08 28.94
N GLU A 92 10.66 -5.99 28.20
CA GLU A 92 10.08 -7.17 27.53
C GLU A 92 10.00 -7.00 26.01
N LYS A 93 10.67 -7.91 25.29
CA LYS A 93 10.58 -8.03 23.83
C LYS A 93 9.29 -8.76 23.49
N VAL A 94 8.34 -8.07 22.85
CA VAL A 94 7.13 -8.70 22.32
C VAL A 94 7.49 -9.47 21.05
N GLN A 95 7.16 -10.75 21.02
CA GLN A 95 7.45 -11.66 19.92
C GLN A 95 6.25 -11.68 18.95
N ASP A 96 6.49 -11.32 17.69
CA ASP A 96 5.47 -11.21 16.65
C ASP A 96 5.15 -12.59 16.03
N ASN A 97 3.89 -12.98 16.07
CA ASN A 97 3.40 -14.32 15.69
C ASN A 97 2.72 -14.28 14.30
N SER A 98 3.41 -13.75 13.29
CA SER A 98 2.83 -13.42 11.98
C SER A 98 3.20 -14.39 10.83
N ASN A 99 3.36 -15.69 11.08
CA ASN A 99 3.92 -16.61 10.06
C ASN A 99 2.94 -17.05 8.96
N GLU A 100 1.66 -17.26 9.28
CA GLU A 100 0.72 -17.92 8.36
C GLU A 100 0.32 -17.04 7.15
N TYR A 101 0.06 -15.75 7.39
CA TYR A 101 -0.23 -14.78 6.33
C TYR A 101 0.93 -14.60 5.34
N LYS A 102 2.17 -14.56 5.85
CA LYS A 102 3.37 -14.38 5.02
C LYS A 102 3.57 -15.54 4.06
N ASP A 103 3.19 -16.75 4.45
CA ASP A 103 3.30 -17.93 3.60
C ASP A 103 2.26 -17.94 2.47
N GLN A 104 1.03 -17.47 2.73
CA GLN A 104 0.03 -17.30 1.69
C GLN A 104 0.43 -16.23 0.66
N LEU A 105 0.95 -15.08 1.12
CA LEU A 105 1.50 -14.05 0.23
C LEU A 105 2.63 -14.60 -0.65
N ARG A 106 3.57 -15.36 -0.07
CA ARG A 106 4.67 -15.96 -0.81
C ARG A 106 4.17 -16.89 -1.91
N LYS A 107 3.10 -17.63 -1.66
CA LYS A 107 2.46 -18.49 -2.67
C LYS A 107 1.89 -17.67 -3.82
N GLN A 108 1.12 -16.63 -3.51
CA GLN A 108 0.53 -15.73 -4.52
C GLN A 108 1.60 -14.99 -5.35
N ILE A 109 2.69 -14.57 -4.72
CA ILE A 109 3.85 -13.95 -5.40
C ILE A 109 4.43 -14.92 -6.43
N ARG A 110 4.69 -16.19 -6.06
CA ARG A 110 5.21 -17.19 -7.00
C ARG A 110 4.26 -17.46 -8.16
N GLU A 111 2.96 -17.53 -7.89
CA GLU A 111 1.95 -17.71 -8.94
C GLU A 111 1.93 -16.55 -9.94
N LEU A 112 2.07 -15.31 -9.47
CA LEU A 112 2.15 -14.13 -10.33
C LEU A 112 3.48 -14.02 -11.08
N GLU A 113 4.60 -14.42 -10.48
CA GLU A 113 5.91 -14.50 -11.16
C GLU A 113 5.84 -15.48 -12.33
N ASN A 114 5.27 -16.67 -12.11
CA ASN A 114 5.08 -17.66 -13.19
C ASN A 114 4.15 -17.14 -14.30
N LYS A 115 3.08 -16.41 -13.95
CA LYS A 115 2.19 -15.78 -14.94
C LYS A 115 2.87 -14.65 -15.72
N LEU A 116 3.74 -13.90 -15.07
CA LEU A 116 4.49 -12.82 -15.71
C LEU A 116 5.45 -13.36 -16.76
N GLU A 117 6.15 -14.46 -16.45
CA GLU A 117 7.04 -15.15 -17.37
C GLU A 117 6.30 -15.72 -18.59
N ALA A 118 5.09 -16.25 -18.38
CA ALA A 118 4.25 -16.79 -19.45
C ALA A 118 3.50 -15.71 -20.27
N ALA A 119 3.39 -14.48 -19.76
CA ALA A 119 2.63 -13.43 -20.42
C ALA A 119 3.34 -12.93 -21.70
N ILE A 120 2.58 -12.76 -22.77
CA ILE A 120 3.08 -12.25 -24.06
C ILE A 120 2.64 -10.79 -24.27
N ASN A 121 1.49 -10.41 -23.72
CA ASN A 121 0.89 -9.10 -23.88
C ASN A 121 1.50 -8.05 -22.91
N SER A 122 1.97 -6.92 -23.45
CA SER A 122 2.55 -5.82 -22.66
C SER A 122 1.60 -5.22 -21.62
N HIS A 123 0.29 -5.16 -21.91
CA HIS A 123 -0.68 -4.60 -20.97
C HIS A 123 -0.97 -5.55 -19.80
N GLU A 124 -1.00 -6.84 -20.09
CA GLU A 124 -1.18 -7.89 -19.07
C GLU A 124 0.05 -7.99 -18.16
N LYS A 125 1.26 -7.90 -18.74
CA LYS A 125 2.52 -7.81 -17.97
C LYS A 125 2.50 -6.67 -16.98
N GLU A 126 2.15 -5.47 -17.42
CA GLU A 126 2.13 -4.29 -16.56
C GLU A 126 1.14 -4.45 -15.38
N LYS A 127 -0.02 -5.07 -15.63
CA LYS A 127 -1.00 -5.36 -14.57
C LYS A 127 -0.47 -6.38 -13.55
N ILE A 128 0.17 -7.44 -14.04
CA ILE A 128 0.78 -8.48 -13.19
C ILE A 128 1.94 -7.89 -12.37
N GLU A 129 2.78 -7.05 -12.97
CA GLU A 129 3.87 -6.34 -12.28
C GLU A 129 3.35 -5.43 -11.17
N GLN A 130 2.26 -4.69 -11.42
CA GLN A 130 1.62 -3.86 -10.39
C GLN A 130 1.12 -4.70 -9.22
N GLN A 131 0.47 -5.83 -9.49
CA GLN A 131 0.01 -6.76 -8.45
C GLN A 131 1.19 -7.37 -7.67
N LEU A 132 2.24 -7.76 -8.37
CA LEU A 132 3.43 -8.34 -7.77
C LEU A 132 4.13 -7.35 -6.83
N ASN A 133 4.29 -6.10 -7.28
CA ASN A 133 4.88 -5.04 -6.48
C ASN A 133 4.05 -4.79 -5.22
N PHE A 134 2.72 -4.78 -5.34
CA PHE A 134 1.83 -4.62 -4.19
C PHE A 134 1.98 -5.76 -3.17
N LEU A 135 1.96 -7.03 -3.61
CA LEU A 135 2.13 -8.16 -2.70
C LEU A 135 3.52 -8.20 -2.04
N LYS A 136 4.57 -7.83 -2.77
CA LYS A 136 5.93 -7.71 -2.23
C LYS A 136 6.03 -6.62 -1.15
N LEU A 137 5.31 -5.52 -1.31
CA LEU A 137 5.17 -4.51 -0.25
C LEU A 137 4.47 -5.09 0.98
N MET A 138 3.38 -5.84 0.79
CA MET A 138 2.63 -6.46 1.88
C MET A 138 3.39 -7.54 2.65
N LEU A 139 4.32 -8.25 2.01
CA LEU A 139 5.13 -9.29 2.66
C LEU A 139 5.97 -8.76 3.83
N ASN A 140 6.37 -7.49 3.74
CA ASN A 140 7.19 -6.83 4.74
C ASN A 140 6.35 -6.06 5.78
N MET A 141 5.02 -6.19 5.75
CA MET A 141 4.13 -5.48 6.68
C MET A 141 3.67 -6.37 7.85
N PRO A 142 3.40 -5.78 9.03
CA PRO A 142 2.69 -6.46 10.11
C PRO A 142 1.28 -6.85 9.68
N ALA A 143 0.82 -8.04 10.09
CA ALA A 143 -0.47 -8.60 9.66
C ALA A 143 -1.66 -7.67 9.99
N LYS A 144 -1.62 -7.01 11.15
CA LYS A 144 -2.64 -6.04 11.59
C LYS A 144 -2.75 -4.82 10.67
N LEU A 145 -1.63 -4.30 10.19
CA LEU A 145 -1.61 -3.15 9.27
C LEU A 145 -2.27 -3.51 7.92
N ILE A 146 -2.03 -4.74 7.48
CA ILE A 146 -2.57 -5.25 6.23
C ILE A 146 -4.09 -5.39 6.33
N GLU A 147 -4.57 -5.95 7.43
CA GLU A 147 -6.00 -6.05 7.72
C GLU A 147 -6.67 -4.67 7.65
N ASP A 148 -6.06 -3.67 8.30
CA ASP A 148 -6.56 -2.30 8.30
C ASP A 148 -6.48 -1.61 6.92
N LEU A 149 -5.47 -1.94 6.10
CA LEU A 149 -5.34 -1.42 4.74
C LEU A 149 -6.38 -2.02 3.78
N LEU A 150 -6.79 -3.27 3.98
CA LEU A 150 -7.69 -3.98 3.05
C LEU A 150 -9.17 -3.82 3.39
N LYS A 151 -9.52 -3.56 4.66
CA LYS A 151 -10.89 -3.28 5.13
C LYS A 151 -11.65 -2.25 4.26
N PRO A 152 -11.08 -1.07 3.91
CA PRO A 152 -11.78 -0.06 3.11
C PRO A 152 -12.11 -0.52 1.69
N PHE A 153 -11.41 -1.52 1.17
CA PHE A 153 -11.63 -2.07 -0.16
C PHE A 153 -12.60 -3.26 -0.16
N GLY A 154 -13.16 -3.63 0.99
CA GLY A 154 -14.02 -4.81 1.14
C GLY A 154 -13.27 -6.12 0.91
N ILE A 155 -11.94 -6.10 0.91
CA ILE A 155 -11.09 -7.28 0.78
C ILE A 155 -10.83 -7.77 2.19
N PHE A 156 -11.50 -8.86 2.58
CA PHE A 156 -11.17 -9.57 3.79
C PHE A 156 -10.17 -10.65 3.43
N LEU A 157 -9.01 -10.63 4.08
CA LEU A 157 -8.14 -11.80 4.07
C LEU A 157 -8.81 -12.83 4.99
N ASP A 158 -9.22 -13.98 4.45
CA ASP A 158 -9.73 -15.15 5.20
C ASP A 158 -8.66 -15.79 6.12
N VAL A 159 -7.65 -15.01 6.53
CA VAL A 159 -6.46 -15.46 7.28
C VAL A 159 -6.65 -15.30 8.78
N PHE A 160 -7.79 -14.75 9.22
CA PHE A 160 -8.13 -14.52 10.62
C PHE A 160 -9.46 -15.17 11.04
N ALA A 161 -10.02 -16.05 10.20
CA ALA A 161 -11.23 -16.82 10.51
C ALA A 161 -10.89 -18.15 11.21
#